data_AF-A0A3D5MXB1-F1
#
_entry.id   AF-A0A3D5MXB1-F1
#
_cell.length_a   1.000
_cell.length_b   1.000
_cell.length_c   1.000
_cell.angle_alpha   90.00
_cell.angle_beta   90.00
_cell.angle_gamma   90.00
#
_symmetry.space_group_name_H-M   'P 1'
#
loop_
_entity.id
_entity.type
_entity.pdbx_description
1 polymer ?
#
loop_
_entity_poly.entity_id
_entity_poly.type
_entity_poly.pdbx_seq_one_letter_code
_entity_poly.pdbx_strand_id
1 'polypeptide(L)'
;MIFGLLYHQKSSDTYLSKEQIQSLNNYQLGIARNEIYARHGYIFKVEQFRKYFESQSWYVPKYSNQSSISLNSIEEYNIKLIKDEEDRRGIQW
;
A
#
# COMPACT_ATOMS: atom_id res chain seq x y z
N MET A 1 15.09 9.97 6.02
CA MET A 1 14.22 9.08 6.82
C MET A 1 12.78 9.62 6.74
N ILE A 2 12.10 9.52 5.58
CA ILE A 2 10.89 10.32 5.29
C ILE A 2 9.56 9.52 5.39
N PHE A 3 9.59 8.19 5.52
CA PHE A 3 8.33 7.42 5.47
C PHE A 3 7.74 7.03 6.84
N GLY A 4 8.39 7.42 7.94
CA GLY A 4 8.07 6.93 9.29
C GLY A 4 6.89 7.57 10.03
N LEU A 5 6.25 8.62 9.51
CA LEU A 5 5.27 9.40 10.30
C LEU A 5 3.86 9.54 9.70
N LEU A 6 3.58 8.93 8.55
CA LEU A 6 2.23 8.99 7.94
C LEU A 6 1.55 7.65 7.67
N TYR A 7 2.28 6.53 7.61
CA TYR A 7 1.74 5.31 7.01
C TYR A 7 1.57 4.09 7.92
N HIS A 8 2.34 3.98 9.01
CA HIS A 8 2.37 2.72 9.78
C HIS A 8 1.06 2.34 10.49
N GLN A 9 0.18 3.31 10.80
CA GLN A 9 -1.10 3.04 11.48
C GLN A 9 -2.32 3.55 10.71
N LYS A 10 -2.19 4.64 9.93
CA LYS A 10 -3.39 5.29 9.38
C LYS A 10 -4.09 4.51 8.29
N SER A 11 -3.37 3.77 7.43
CA SER A 11 -4.01 3.09 6.30
C SER A 11 -4.76 1.81 6.68
N SER A 12 -4.52 1.24 7.87
CA SER A 12 -5.26 0.06 8.36
C SER A 12 -6.33 0.41 9.39
N ASP A 13 -6.24 1.60 10.03
CA ASP A 13 -7.11 1.99 11.15
C ASP A 13 -7.93 3.27 10.88
N THR A 14 -7.72 3.99 9.78
CA THR A 14 -8.45 5.22 9.45
C THR A 14 -8.72 5.35 7.95
N TYR A 15 -9.88 5.90 7.60
CA TYR A 15 -10.22 6.25 6.23
C TYR A 15 -9.32 7.38 5.71
N LEU A 16 -8.64 7.14 4.58
CA LEU A 16 -7.86 8.17 3.89
C LEU A 16 -8.80 9.12 3.14
N SER A 17 -8.45 10.40 3.11
CA SER A 17 -9.18 11.41 2.33
C SER A 17 -8.64 11.51 0.91
N LYS A 18 -9.48 12.01 -0.02
CA LYS A 18 -9.07 12.24 -1.41
C LYS A 18 -7.91 13.24 -1.49
N GLU A 19 -7.93 14.26 -0.65
CA GLU A 19 -6.92 15.31 -0.58
C GLU A 19 -5.55 14.72 -0.18
N GLN A 20 -5.53 13.81 0.80
CA GLN A 20 -4.32 13.09 1.17
C GLN A 20 -3.79 12.28 0.00
N ILE A 21 -4.64 11.52 -0.69
CA ILE A 21 -4.23 10.69 -1.83
C ILE A 21 -3.72 11.54 -3.00
N GLN A 22 -4.39 12.65 -3.32
CA GLN A 22 -3.98 13.56 -4.39
C GLN A 22 -2.63 14.23 -4.14
N SER A 23 -2.28 14.47 -2.87
CA SER A 23 -0.99 15.05 -2.49
C SER A 23 0.21 14.14 -2.73
N LEU A 24 -0.02 12.83 -2.90
CA LEU A 24 1.04 11.84 -3.11
C LEU A 24 1.52 11.86 -4.56
N ASN A 25 2.82 11.64 -4.75
CA ASN A 25 3.35 11.34 -6.08
C ASN A 25 3.05 9.88 -6.47
N ASN A 26 3.29 9.54 -7.74
CA ASN A 26 2.95 8.23 -8.28
C ASN A 26 3.60 7.09 -7.48
N TYR A 27 4.91 7.18 -7.21
CA TYR A 27 5.63 6.18 -6.42
C TYR A 27 5.03 6.00 -5.02
N GLN A 28 4.68 7.10 -4.35
CA GLN A 28 4.05 7.08 -3.04
C GLN A 28 2.67 6.42 -3.04
N LEU A 29 1.87 6.58 -4.11
CA LEU A 29 0.59 5.86 -4.26
C LEU A 29 0.82 4.33 -4.29
N GLY A 30 1.80 3.90 -5.09
CA GLY A 30 2.15 2.49 -5.19
C GLY A 30 2.63 1.92 -3.85
N ILE A 31 3.51 2.63 -3.15
CA ILE A 31 3.95 2.23 -1.80
C ILE A 31 2.77 2.17 -0.83
N ALA A 32 1.92 3.20 -0.79
CA ALA A 32 0.79 3.27 0.14
C ALA A 32 -0.20 2.11 -0.06
N ARG A 33 -0.56 1.80 -1.32
CA ARG A 33 -1.47 0.68 -1.63
C ARG A 33 -0.85 -0.67 -1.26
N ASN A 34 0.43 -0.86 -1.59
CA ASN A 34 1.11 -2.12 -1.35
C ASN A 34 1.50 -2.32 0.11
N GLU A 35 1.67 -1.26 0.89
CA GLU A 35 1.97 -1.36 2.32
C GLU A 35 0.87 -2.11 3.08
N ILE A 36 -0.40 -1.88 2.73
CA ILE A 36 -1.53 -2.61 3.31
C ILE A 36 -1.34 -4.12 3.10
N TYR A 37 -1.05 -4.57 1.87
CA TYR A 37 -0.76 -5.98 1.60
C TYR A 37 0.52 -6.48 2.29
N ALA A 38 1.55 -5.63 2.40
CA ALA A 38 2.81 -5.98 3.06
C ALA A 38 2.62 -6.24 4.57
N ARG A 39 1.72 -5.52 5.24
CA ARG A 39 1.36 -5.78 6.66
C ARG A 39 0.79 -7.17 6.88
N HIS A 40 0.05 -7.66 5.89
CA HIS A 40 -0.51 -9.00 5.88
C HIS A 40 0.48 -10.06 5.38
N GLY A 41 1.71 -9.67 5.03
CA GLY A 41 2.77 -10.57 4.60
C GLY A 41 2.68 -10.99 3.13
N TYR A 42 2.09 -10.16 2.26
CA TYR A 42 2.08 -10.45 0.83
C TYR A 42 3.48 -10.46 0.21
N ILE A 43 3.78 -11.43 -0.64
CA ILE A 43 5.05 -11.54 -1.39
C ILE A 43 4.88 -10.87 -2.76
N PHE A 44 5.61 -9.77 -2.97
CA PHE A 44 5.50 -8.97 -4.19
C PHE A 44 6.27 -9.58 -5.37
N LYS A 45 5.62 -9.61 -6.54
CA LYS A 45 6.23 -10.02 -7.82
C LYS A 45 6.91 -8.85 -8.54
N VAL A 46 6.33 -7.66 -8.43
CA VAL A 46 6.87 -6.44 -9.05
C VAL A 46 8.14 -6.04 -8.31
N GLU A 47 9.24 -5.94 -9.04
CA GLU A 47 10.60 -5.82 -8.47
C GLU A 47 10.76 -4.60 -7.55
N GLN A 48 10.21 -3.45 -7.95
CA GLN A 48 10.34 -2.22 -7.17
C GLN A 48 9.68 -2.32 -5.79
N PHE A 49 8.51 -2.99 -5.69
CA PHE A 49 7.81 -3.16 -4.43
C PHE A 49 8.48 -4.22 -3.58
N ARG A 50 8.90 -5.32 -4.20
CA ARG A 50 9.68 -6.35 -3.53
C ARG A 50 10.93 -5.76 -2.88
N LYS A 51 11.77 -5.05 -3.65
CA LYS A 51 12.99 -4.39 -3.15
C LYS A 51 12.69 -3.41 -2.01
N TYR A 52 11.63 -2.61 -2.16
CA TYR A 52 11.24 -1.66 -1.12
C TYR A 52 10.85 -2.36 0.18
N PHE A 53 9.93 -3.35 0.13
CA PHE A 53 9.41 -4.00 1.33
C PHE A 53 10.40 -4.99 1.96
N GLU A 54 11.22 -5.68 1.17
CA GLU A 54 12.31 -6.53 1.71
C GLU A 54 13.37 -5.72 2.48
N SER A 55 13.50 -4.43 2.18
CA SER A 55 14.38 -3.52 2.96
C SER A 55 13.77 -3.03 4.27
N GLN A 56 12.49 -3.33 4.54
CA GLN A 56 11.80 -2.87 5.74
C GLN A 56 11.94 -3.88 6.89
N SER A 57 12.42 -3.43 8.04
CA SER A 57 12.64 -4.30 9.20
C SER A 57 11.36 -4.93 9.79
N TRP A 58 10.19 -4.36 9.50
CA TRP A 58 8.89 -4.82 9.98
C TRP A 58 8.20 -5.80 9.02
N TYR A 59 8.67 -5.94 7.78
CA TYR A 59 8.02 -6.74 6.76
C TYR A 59 8.34 -8.22 6.93
N VAL A 60 7.31 -9.05 7.00
CA VAL A 60 7.43 -10.51 7.16
C VAL A 60 6.66 -11.20 6.02
N PRO A 61 7.34 -11.71 4.97
CA PRO A 61 6.67 -12.38 3.85
C PRO A 61 6.05 -13.71 4.29
N LYS A 62 4.80 -13.97 3.87
CA LYS A 62 3.99 -15.15 4.26
C LYS A 62 3.18 -15.75 3.11
N TYR A 63 2.52 -14.91 2.30
CA TYR A 63 1.55 -15.36 1.30
C TYR A 63 1.96 -14.92 -0.11
N SER A 64 2.08 -15.86 -1.04
CA SER A 64 2.31 -15.58 -2.46
C SER A 64 1.03 -15.28 -3.24
N ASN A 65 -0.14 -15.62 -2.67
CA ASN A 65 -1.45 -15.35 -3.24
C ASN A 65 -2.13 -14.21 -2.48
N GLN A 66 -2.48 -13.13 -3.19
CA GLN A 66 -3.18 -11.98 -2.62
C GLN A 66 -4.57 -12.35 -2.08
N SER A 67 -5.23 -13.35 -2.67
CA SER A 67 -6.54 -13.85 -2.19
C SER A 67 -6.46 -14.55 -0.83
N SER A 68 -5.26 -14.87 -0.33
CA SER A 68 -5.06 -15.39 1.02
C SER A 68 -5.05 -14.29 2.09
N ILE A 69 -5.15 -13.03 1.70
CA ILE A 69 -5.14 -11.87 2.59
C ILE A 69 -6.59 -11.47 2.89
N SER A 70 -6.94 -11.44 4.18
CA SER A 70 -8.20 -10.89 4.66
C SER A 70 -7.99 -9.44 5.06
N LEU A 71 -8.68 -8.54 4.37
CA LEU A 71 -8.65 -7.11 4.64
C LEU A 71 -9.88 -6.71 5.43
N ASN A 72 -9.75 -5.68 6.26
CA ASN A 72 -10.90 -5.05 6.89
C ASN A 72 -11.55 -4.01 5.95
N SER A 73 -12.72 -3.49 6.31
CA SER A 73 -13.46 -2.52 5.49
C SER A 73 -12.72 -1.19 5.25
N ILE A 74 -11.87 -0.76 6.19
CA ILE A 74 -11.05 0.45 6.05
C ILE A 74 -9.92 0.22 5.04
N GLU A 75 -9.26 -0.94 5.12
CA GLU A 75 -8.19 -1.33 4.21
C GLU A 75 -8.70 -1.49 2.78
N GLU A 76 -9.85 -2.16 2.60
CA GLU A 76 -10.52 -2.27 1.30
C GLU A 76 -10.87 -0.91 0.71
N TYR A 77 -11.43 -0.01 1.53
CA TYR A 77 -11.73 1.36 1.11
C TYR A 77 -10.46 2.11 0.68
N ASN A 78 -9.40 2.06 1.49
CA ASN A 78 -8.16 2.79 1.22
C ASN A 78 -7.46 2.26 -0.03
N ILE A 79 -7.40 0.94 -0.22
CA ILE A 79 -6.88 0.32 -1.44
C ILE A 79 -7.67 0.80 -2.65
N LYS A 80 -9.01 0.79 -2.57
CA LYS A 80 -9.87 1.24 -3.66
C LYS A 80 -9.62 2.72 -3.98
N LEU A 81 -9.57 3.58 -2.97
CA LEU A 81 -9.35 5.00 -3.16
C LEU A 81 -8.01 5.30 -3.84
N ILE A 82 -6.94 4.61 -3.42
CA ILE A 82 -5.61 4.76 -4.02
C ILE A 82 -5.61 4.22 -5.46
N LYS A 83 -6.24 3.06 -5.70
CA LYS A 83 -6.33 2.46 -7.03
C LYS A 83 -7.08 3.36 -8.01
N ASP A 84 -8.18 3.97 -7.57
CA ASP A 84 -8.97 4.89 -8.37
C ASP A 84 -8.12 6.13 -8.77
N GLU A 85 -7.27 6.63 -7.88
CA GLU A 85 -6.33 7.73 -8.21
C GLU A 85 -5.22 7.28 -9.17
N GLU A 86 -4.68 6.07 -9.00
CA GLU A 86 -3.68 5.51 -9.92
C GLU A 86 -4.26 5.36 -11.33
N ASP A 87 -5.50 4.89 -11.45
CA ASP A 87 -6.20 4.77 -12.73
C ASP A 87 -6.49 6.14 -13.34
N ARG A 88 -6.92 7.11 -12.53
CA ARG A 88 -7.11 8.50 -12.98
C ARG A 88 -5.83 9.11 -13.56
N ARG A 89 -4.68 8.73 -13.00
CA ARG A 89 -3.35 9.18 -13.45
C ARG A 89 -2.74 8.31 -14.55
N GLY A 90 -3.37 7.19 -14.92
CA GLY A 90 -2.84 6.24 -15.89
C GLY A 90 -1.57 5.51 -15.43
N ILE A 91 -1.40 5.32 -14.11
CA ILE A 91 -0.23 4.64 -13.55
C ILE A 91 -0.34 3.13 -13.78
N GLN A 92 0.72 2.52 -14.28
CA GLN A 92 0.88 1.08 -14.40
C GLN A 92 2.13 0.65 -13.62
N TRP A 93 2.04 -0.48 -12.93
CA TRP A 93 3.05 -0.98 -12.00
C TRP A 93 3.67 -2.31 -12.42
#